data_AF-A0A6V7KTV1-F1
#
_entry.id   AF-A0A6V7KTV1-F1
#
_cell.length_a   1.000
_cell.length_b   1.000
_cell.length_c   1.000
_cell.angle_alpha   90.00
_cell.angle_beta   90.00
_cell.angle_gamma   90.00
#
_symmetry.space_group_name_H-M   'P 1'
#
loop_
_entity.id
_entity.type
_entity.pdbx_description
1 polymer ?
#
loop_
_entity_poly.entity_id
_entity_poly.type
_entity_poly.pdbx_seq_one_letter_code
_entity_poly.pdbx_strand_id
1 'polypeptide(L)'
;CTKYKPRFHNLTPPKSPDNDVLAESDHGAARAEPFKGRKVHDMFSWLASRHRQQPKMIAISENEMRKAASTNLPMAMRFRILKETSKESVGVYHSHIHGRGLFCLRDIEAGEMVIEYAGE
;
A
#
# COMPACT_ATOMS: atom_id res chain seq x y z
N CYS A 1 -25.23 42.86 -20.50
CA CYS A 1 -25.16 41.38 -20.56
C CYS A 1 -26.12 40.80 -19.53
N THR A 2 -27.39 40.58 -19.88
CA THR A 2 -28.48 40.18 -18.96
C THR A 2 -28.89 38.72 -19.09
N LYS A 3 -28.24 37.97 -19.99
CA LYS A 3 -28.59 36.58 -20.33
C LYS A 3 -27.73 35.52 -19.65
N TYR A 4 -26.67 35.91 -18.93
CA TYR A 4 -25.85 34.95 -18.20
C TYR A 4 -26.53 34.56 -16.89
N LYS A 5 -26.87 33.27 -16.74
CA LYS A 5 -27.32 32.69 -15.47
C LYS A 5 -26.23 31.72 -15.00
N PRO A 6 -25.63 31.92 -13.81
CA PRO A 6 -24.66 30.98 -13.28
C PRO A 6 -25.35 29.63 -13.05
N ARG A 7 -24.81 28.57 -13.64
CA ARG A 7 -25.18 27.19 -13.30
C ARG A 7 -24.28 26.74 -12.16
N PHE A 8 -24.87 26.49 -11.01
CA PHE A 8 -24.18 25.85 -9.90
C PHE A 8 -24.09 24.34 -10.15
N HIS A 9 -22.92 23.76 -9.93
CA HIS A 9 -22.77 22.32 -9.93
C HIS A 9 -23.37 21.77 -8.64
N ASN A 10 -24.53 21.13 -8.74
CA ASN A 10 -25.08 20.31 -7.65
C ASN A 10 -24.30 19.00 -7.61
N LEU A 11 -23.15 19.02 -6.94
CA LEU A 11 -22.42 17.78 -6.66
C LEU A 11 -23.22 17.00 -5.62
N THR A 12 -23.66 15.81 -5.98
CA THR A 12 -24.17 14.84 -5.01
C THR A 12 -23.09 14.64 -3.95
N PRO A 13 -23.40 14.78 -2.64
CA PRO A 13 -22.41 14.59 -1.61
C PRO A 13 -21.76 13.20 -1.79
N PRO A 14 -20.43 13.09 -1.73
CA PRO A 14 -19.77 11.80 -1.84
C PRO A 14 -20.36 10.86 -0.80
N LYS A 15 -20.72 9.64 -1.23
CA LYS A 15 -21.09 8.56 -0.30
C LYS A 15 -19.93 8.44 0.68
N SER A 16 -20.20 8.69 1.96
CA SER A 16 -19.21 8.67 3.04
C SER A 16 -18.46 7.34 2.99
N PRO A 17 -17.16 7.32 2.64
CA PRO A 17 -16.34 6.18 2.99
C PRO A 17 -16.12 6.27 4.51
N ASP A 18 -16.56 5.24 5.22
CA ASP A 18 -16.18 4.84 6.58
C ASP A 18 -15.56 5.90 7.50
N ASN A 19 -16.37 6.38 8.47
CA ASN A 19 -15.98 6.79 9.84
C ASN A 19 -14.73 7.65 10.09
N ASP A 20 -14.19 8.38 9.13
CA ASP A 20 -13.41 9.58 9.42
C ASP A 20 -14.36 10.77 9.38
N VAL A 21 -15.06 11.04 10.49
CA VAL A 21 -15.68 12.34 10.71
C VAL A 21 -14.54 13.35 10.58
N LEU A 22 -14.45 14.01 9.43
CA LEU A 22 -13.49 15.09 9.22
C LEU A 22 -13.94 16.18 10.18
N ALA A 23 -13.33 16.21 11.37
CA ALA A 23 -13.52 17.29 12.32
C ALA A 23 -13.33 18.59 11.54
N GLU A 24 -14.37 19.44 11.53
CA GLU A 24 -14.25 20.75 10.91
C GLU A 24 -13.02 21.42 11.50
N SER A 25 -12.17 21.98 10.64
CA SER A 25 -10.98 22.67 11.11
C SER A 25 -11.41 23.78 12.07
N ASP A 26 -10.82 23.84 13.27
CA ASP A 26 -11.12 24.86 14.29
C ASP A 26 -11.00 26.30 13.73
N HIS A 27 -10.25 26.48 12.65
CA HIS A 27 -10.00 27.77 11.99
C HIS A 27 -10.98 28.06 10.82
N GLY A 28 -12.03 27.25 10.64
CA GLY A 28 -13.02 27.35 9.57
C GLY A 28 -12.52 26.97 8.18
N ALA A 29 -11.21 27.06 7.91
CA ALA A 29 -10.58 26.61 6.68
C ALA A 29 -9.15 26.11 6.92
N ALA A 30 -8.76 25.05 6.22
CA ALA A 30 -7.39 24.49 6.28
C ALA A 30 -6.30 25.52 5.91
N ARG A 31 -6.64 26.56 5.13
CA ARG A 31 -5.71 27.64 4.75
C ARG A 31 -5.44 28.64 5.88
N ALA A 32 -6.31 28.70 6.88
CA ALA A 32 -6.16 29.58 8.03
C ALA A 32 -5.44 28.90 9.21
N GLU A 33 -5.05 27.63 9.05
CA GLU A 33 -4.38 26.88 10.11
C GLU A 33 -2.93 27.36 10.30
N PRO A 34 -2.49 27.64 11.54
CA PRO A 34 -1.12 28.04 11.80
C PRO A 34 -0.15 26.89 11.48
N PHE A 35 1.08 27.23 11.11
CA PHE A 35 2.11 26.23 10.80
C PHE A 35 2.45 25.41 12.04
N LYS A 36 2.08 24.12 12.03
CA LYS A 36 2.35 23.16 13.12
C LYS A 36 3.74 22.54 13.08
N GLY A 37 4.48 22.72 11.99
CA GLY A 37 5.79 22.09 11.77
C GLY A 37 5.83 21.24 10.50
N ARG A 38 7.01 20.69 10.20
CA ARG A 38 7.24 19.73 9.11
C ARG A 38 7.64 18.39 9.72
N LYS A 39 7.10 17.29 9.19
CA LYS A 39 7.59 15.95 9.55
C LYS A 39 9.07 15.81 9.18
N VAL A 40 9.79 14.97 9.92
CA VAL A 40 11.17 14.57 9.56
C VAL A 40 11.18 14.15 8.10
N HIS A 41 12.12 14.71 7.33
CA HIS A 41 12.21 14.40 5.92
C HIS A 41 12.59 12.93 5.75
N ASP A 42 11.70 12.17 5.10
CA ASP A 42 11.94 10.78 4.72
C ASP A 42 11.74 10.68 3.21
N MET A 43 12.82 10.31 2.51
CA MET A 43 12.83 10.11 1.06
C MET A 43 11.77 9.08 0.62
N PHE A 44 11.40 8.16 1.53
CA PHE A 44 10.43 7.10 1.32
C PHE A 44 9.12 7.32 2.09
N SER A 45 8.84 8.56 2.51
CA SER A 45 7.60 8.93 3.21
C SER A 45 6.32 8.51 2.46
N TRP A 46 6.38 8.41 1.12
CA TRP A 46 5.28 7.94 0.30
C TRP A 46 4.85 6.50 0.59
N LEU A 47 5.75 5.62 1.06
CA LEU A 47 5.43 4.23 1.43
C LEU A 47 4.58 4.16 2.70
N ALA A 48 4.72 5.15 3.58
CA ALA A 48 3.97 5.23 4.83
C ALA A 48 2.59 5.88 4.66
N SER A 49 2.18 6.25 3.44
CA SER A 49 0.88 6.87 3.18
C SER A 49 -0.26 5.89 3.42
N ARG A 50 -1.23 6.30 4.25
CA ARG A 50 -2.49 5.54 4.49
C ARG A 50 -3.34 5.35 3.23
N HIS A 51 -3.11 6.15 2.20
CA HIS A 51 -3.87 6.08 0.95
C HIS A 51 -3.34 4.99 0.00
N ARG A 52 -2.19 4.38 0.30
CA ARG A 52 -1.70 3.19 -0.40
C ARG A 52 -2.44 1.97 0.13
N GLN A 53 -3.57 1.69 -0.49
CA GLN A 53 -4.35 0.49 -0.20
C GLN A 53 -3.52 -0.76 -0.51
N GLN A 54 -3.50 -1.68 0.45
CA GLN A 54 -2.96 -3.02 0.23
C GLN A 54 -3.76 -3.72 -0.88
N PRO A 55 -3.10 -4.39 -1.84
CA PRO A 55 -3.79 -5.28 -2.76
C PRO A 55 -4.53 -6.33 -1.95
N LYS A 56 -5.73 -6.68 -2.40
CA LYS A 56 -6.42 -7.86 -1.87
C LYS A 56 -5.57 -9.07 -2.25
N MET A 57 -5.35 -9.97 -1.29
CA MET A 57 -4.69 -11.25 -1.51
C MET A 57 -5.23 -11.88 -2.79
N ILE A 58 -4.35 -12.08 -3.77
CA ILE A 58 -4.73 -12.75 -5.00
C ILE A 58 -4.75 -14.23 -4.67
N ALA A 59 -5.91 -14.87 -4.81
CA ALA A 59 -5.99 -16.33 -4.75
C ALA A 59 -5.26 -16.87 -5.99
N ILE A 60 -3.96 -17.10 -5.87
CA ILE A 60 -3.16 -17.74 -6.89
C ILE A 60 -3.62 -19.20 -6.95
N SER A 61 -3.90 -19.71 -8.15
CA SER A 61 -4.29 -21.11 -8.32
C SER A 61 -3.20 -22.03 -7.75
N GLU A 62 -3.59 -23.12 -7.06
CA GLU A 62 -2.63 -24.06 -6.45
C GLU A 62 -1.53 -24.54 -7.41
N ASN A 63 -1.83 -24.60 -8.71
CA ASN A 63 -0.92 -25.08 -9.73
C ASN A 63 0.24 -24.11 -10.01
N GLU A 64 0.01 -22.80 -9.88
CA GLU A 64 1.04 -21.77 -9.95
C GLU A 64 1.88 -21.75 -8.66
N MET A 65 1.25 -22.02 -7.52
CA MET A 65 1.88 -22.08 -6.20
C MET A 65 2.88 -23.24 -6.08
N ARG A 66 2.51 -24.43 -6.57
CA ARG A 66 3.36 -25.63 -6.61
C ARG A 66 4.60 -25.47 -7.48
N LYS A 67 4.56 -24.60 -8.48
CA LYS A 67 5.69 -24.34 -9.39
C LYS A 67 6.74 -23.43 -8.74
N ALA A 68 6.31 -22.52 -7.86
CA ALA A 68 7.17 -21.58 -7.13
C ALA A 68 7.82 -22.21 -5.87
N ALA A 69 7.13 -23.12 -5.19
CA ALA A 69 7.48 -23.60 -3.86
C ALA A 69 8.18 -24.99 -3.82
N SER A 70 9.01 -25.33 -4.81
CA SER A 70 9.73 -26.62 -4.76
C SER A 70 10.90 -26.58 -3.75
N THR A 71 10.57 -26.67 -2.47
CA THR A 71 11.48 -26.74 -1.32
C THR A 71 12.48 -27.90 -1.40
N ASN A 72 12.13 -28.96 -2.13
CA ASN A 72 12.95 -30.16 -2.32
C ASN A 72 14.08 -30.00 -3.36
N LEU A 73 14.17 -28.86 -4.06
CA LEU A 73 15.27 -28.63 -5.00
C LEU A 73 16.56 -28.21 -4.27
N PRO A 74 17.73 -28.54 -4.83
CA PRO A 74 19.01 -27.96 -4.43
C PRO A 74 18.95 -26.44 -4.29
N MET A 75 19.63 -25.92 -3.27
CA MET A 75 19.57 -24.52 -2.86
C MET A 75 19.80 -23.52 -4.01
N ALA A 76 20.76 -23.79 -4.89
CA ALA A 76 21.06 -22.93 -6.04
C ALA A 76 19.86 -22.77 -6.99
N MET A 77 19.08 -23.84 -7.21
CA MET A 77 17.86 -23.75 -8.02
C MET A 77 16.76 -22.97 -7.29
N ARG A 78 16.63 -23.17 -5.97
CA ARG A 78 15.66 -22.42 -5.15
C ARG A 78 15.96 -20.92 -5.17
N PHE A 79 17.23 -20.51 -5.09
CA PHE A 79 17.63 -19.10 -5.18
C PHE A 79 17.32 -18.49 -6.55
N ARG A 80 17.51 -19.24 -7.64
CA ARG A 80 17.14 -18.78 -8.98
C ARG A 80 15.64 -18.49 -9.07
N ILE A 81 14.81 -19.41 -8.57
CA ILE A 81 13.34 -19.24 -8.55
C ILE A 81 12.95 -18.04 -7.67
N LEU A 82 13.54 -17.93 -6.47
CA LEU A 82 13.28 -16.84 -5.52
C LEU A 82 13.48 -15.45 -6.16
N LYS A 83 14.52 -15.28 -6.96
CA LYS A 83 14.82 -14.02 -7.64
C LYS A 83 13.70 -13.58 -8.59
N GLU A 84 12.99 -14.54 -9.19
CA GLU A 84 11.87 -14.30 -10.09
C GLU A 84 10.57 -14.08 -9.31
N THR A 85 10.30 -14.89 -8.28
CA THR A 85 9.01 -14.90 -7.57
C THR A 85 8.89 -13.85 -6.46
N SER A 86 10.01 -13.42 -5.85
CA SER A 86 9.99 -12.53 -4.68
C SER A 86 9.31 -11.18 -4.95
N LYS A 87 9.41 -10.65 -6.17
CA LYS A 87 8.81 -9.37 -6.58
C LYS A 87 7.28 -9.39 -6.61
N GLU A 88 6.69 -10.57 -6.82
CA GLU A 88 5.25 -10.76 -6.91
C GLU A 88 4.67 -11.33 -5.62
N SER A 89 5.49 -12.03 -4.84
CA SER A 89 5.06 -12.74 -3.63
C SER A 89 4.83 -11.82 -2.44
N VAL A 90 5.61 -10.73 -2.33
CA VAL A 90 5.56 -9.79 -1.22
C VAL A 90 5.55 -8.34 -1.71
N GLY A 91 4.99 -7.45 -0.91
CA GLY A 91 4.95 -6.01 -1.20
C GLY A 91 5.06 -5.16 0.06
N VAL A 92 5.48 -3.90 -0.11
CA VAL A 92 5.63 -2.95 1.00
C VAL A 92 4.46 -1.97 1.03
N TYR A 93 3.78 -1.91 2.17
CA TYR A 93 2.59 -1.07 2.39
C TYR A 93 2.62 -0.38 3.75
N HIS A 94 1.64 0.48 3.99
CA HIS A 94 1.45 1.13 5.28
C HIS A 94 1.24 0.10 6.40
N SER A 95 1.95 0.25 7.51
CA SER A 95 1.81 -0.60 8.69
C SER A 95 1.60 0.24 9.95
N HIS A 96 0.79 -0.27 10.88
CA HIS A 96 0.50 0.39 12.15
C HIS A 96 1.66 0.35 13.16
N ILE A 97 2.65 -0.53 12.98
CA ILE A 97 3.77 -0.68 13.93
C ILE A 97 4.81 0.42 13.73
N HIS A 98 5.25 0.62 12.48
CA HIS A 98 6.33 1.57 12.13
C HIS A 98 6.05 2.40 10.87
N GLY A 99 4.79 2.49 10.45
CA GLY A 99 4.37 3.22 9.25
C GLY A 99 4.57 2.44 7.95
N ARG A 100 5.51 1.50 7.89
CA ARG A 100 5.82 0.65 6.73
C ARG A 100 5.94 -0.81 7.18
N GLY A 101 5.43 -1.73 6.37
CA GLY A 101 5.53 -3.17 6.62
C GLY A 101 5.63 -3.95 5.32
N LEU A 102 6.23 -5.14 5.42
CA LEU A 102 6.25 -6.13 4.35
C LEU A 102 5.02 -7.03 4.52
N PHE A 103 4.20 -7.12 3.47
CA PHE A 103 2.99 -7.94 3.44
C PHE A 103 3.12 -9.01 2.37
N CYS A 104 2.55 -10.18 2.64
CA CYS A 104 2.44 -11.23 1.65
C CYS A 104 1.30 -10.88 0.69
N LEU A 105 1.50 -11.11 -0.60
CA LEU A 105 0.49 -10.94 -1.66
C LEU A 105 -0.12 -12.28 -2.11
N ARG A 106 0.52 -13.37 -1.68
CA ARG A 106 0.10 -14.75 -1.85
C ARG A 106 0.35 -15.54 -0.56
N ASP A 107 -0.21 -16.73 -0.50
CA ASP A 107 0.09 -17.66 0.58
C ASP A 107 1.51 -18.21 0.45
N ILE A 108 2.18 -18.34 1.59
CA ILE A 108 3.57 -18.81 1.70
C ILE A 108 3.57 -20.07 2.55
N GLU A 109 4.20 -21.11 2.04
CA GLU A 109 4.29 -22.39 2.74
C GLU A 109 5.47 -22.42 3.72
N ALA A 110 5.35 -23.26 4.75
CA ALA A 110 6.42 -23.42 5.73
C ALA A 110 7.69 -23.98 5.07
N GLY A 111 8.84 -23.34 5.34
CA GLY A 111 10.14 -23.74 4.78
C GLY A 111 10.42 -23.18 3.38
N GLU A 112 9.49 -22.44 2.77
CA GLU A 112 9.71 -21.68 1.54
C GLU A 112 10.64 -20.48 1.80
N MET A 113 11.44 -20.10 0.80
CA MET A 113 12.18 -18.83 0.85
C MET A 113 11.29 -17.69 0.36
N VAL A 114 11.36 -16.53 1.02
CA VAL A 114 10.45 -15.41 0.76
C VAL A 114 11.13 -14.28 -0.01
N ILE A 115 12.28 -13.81 0.48
CA ILE A 115 13.05 -12.73 -0.14
C ILE A 115 14.52 -12.86 0.23
N GLU A 116 15.38 -12.44 -0.67
CA GLU A 116 16.80 -12.24 -0.39
C GLU A 116 17.01 -10.85 0.24
N TYR A 117 17.72 -10.79 1.37
CA TYR A 117 18.18 -9.53 1.95
C TYR A 117 19.63 -9.29 1.54
N ALA A 118 19.82 -8.43 0.55
CA ALA A 118 21.13 -8.06 0.02
C ALA A 118 21.29 -6.52 -0.01
N GLY A 119 22.49 -6.04 0.31
CA GLY A 119 22.85 -4.63 0.41
C GLY A 119 24.19 -4.46 1.13
N GLU A 120 24.78 -3.27 1.07
CA GLU A 120 25.96 -2.86 1.85
C GLU A 120 25.54 -2.17 3.16
#